data_AF-A0A2J8URP4-F1
#
_entry.id   AF-A0A2J8URP4-F1
#
_cell.length_a   1.000
_cell.length_b   1.000
_cell.length_c   1.000
_cell.angle_alpha   90.00
_cell.angle_beta   90.00
_cell.angle_gamma   90.00
#
_symmetry.space_group_name_H-M   'P 1'
#
loop_
_entity.id
_entity.type
_entity.pdbx_description
1 polymer ?
#
loop_
_entity_poly.entity_id
_entity_poly.type
_entity_poly.pdbx_seq_one_letter_code
_entity_poly.pdbx_strand_id
1 'polypeptide(L)'
;MYKRGLVQVWSLEQPEWHCKIDEGSAGLVASCWSPDGRHILNTTEFHLRITVWSLCTKSVSYIKYPKACLQGITFTRDGRYMALAERRDCKDYVSIFVCSDWQLLRHFDTDTQDLTGIEWAPNGCVLAVWDTCLEYKILLYSLDGRLLSAYSAYEWSLGIKSVAWSPSSQFLAVGSYDGKVRILNHVTWKMITEFGHPATINNPKIVVYKEAEKSPQLGLGCLSFPPHRAGAGPLPSSESKYEIASVPVSLQTLKPVTDRANPKIGIGMLAFSPDSYFLATRNDNIPNAVWVWDIQKLRLFAVLEQLSPVRAFQWDPQQPRLAICTGGSRLYLWSPAGCMSVQVPGEGDFAVLSLCWHLSGDSMALLSKDHFCLCFLETEAVVGTACRQLGGHT
;
A
#
# COMPACT_ATOMS: atom_id res chain seq x y z
N MET A 1 -28.07 -11.39 -20.35
CA MET A 1 -27.99 -9.92 -20.29
C MET A 1 -26.52 -9.59 -20.07
N TYR A 2 -25.77 -9.20 -21.12
CA TYR A 2 -24.33 -8.95 -21.01
C TYR A 2 -24.09 -7.70 -20.16
N LYS A 3 -23.22 -7.78 -19.15
CA LYS A 3 -22.80 -6.61 -18.37
C LYS A 3 -22.00 -5.69 -19.30
N ARG A 4 -22.44 -4.45 -19.48
CA ARG A 4 -21.67 -3.44 -20.23
C ARG A 4 -20.59 -2.85 -19.33
N GLY A 5 -19.36 -2.79 -19.84
CA GLY A 5 -18.27 -2.10 -19.16
C GLY A 5 -18.46 -0.60 -19.29
N LEU A 6 -18.78 0.07 -18.18
CA LEU A 6 -18.98 1.51 -18.16
C LEU A 6 -18.00 2.18 -17.21
N VAL A 7 -17.32 3.21 -17.70
CA VAL A 7 -16.54 4.13 -16.86
C VAL A 7 -17.21 5.49 -16.89
N GLN A 8 -17.40 6.05 -15.71
CA GLN A 8 -17.91 7.40 -15.52
C GLN A 8 -16.82 8.24 -14.87
N VAL A 9 -16.64 9.44 -15.38
CA VAL A 9 -15.65 10.41 -14.91
C VAL A 9 -16.41 11.68 -14.55
N TRP A 10 -16.12 12.23 -13.38
CA TRP A 10 -16.75 13.45 -12.86
C TRP A 10 -15.67 14.45 -12.52
N SER A 11 -15.98 15.74 -12.66
CA SER A 11 -15.14 16.82 -12.14
C SER A 11 -15.63 17.23 -10.76
N LEU A 12 -14.71 17.35 -9.81
CA LEU A 12 -15.02 17.83 -8.45
C LEU A 12 -15.27 19.35 -8.43
N GLU A 13 -14.60 20.10 -9.31
CA GLU A 13 -14.75 21.55 -9.41
C GLU A 13 -15.94 21.96 -10.29
N GLN A 14 -16.29 21.13 -11.27
CA GLN A 14 -17.34 21.39 -12.25
C GLN A 14 -18.37 20.25 -12.26
N PRO A 15 -19.38 20.27 -11.37
CA PRO A 15 -20.34 19.17 -11.22
C PRO A 15 -21.11 18.83 -12.51
N GLU A 16 -21.28 19.81 -13.39
CA GLU A 16 -21.94 19.62 -14.69
C GLU A 16 -21.09 18.82 -15.68
N TRP A 17 -19.76 18.89 -15.53
CA TRP A 17 -18.87 18.13 -16.40
C TRP A 17 -18.82 16.68 -15.96
N HIS A 18 -19.25 15.80 -16.87
CA HIS A 18 -19.14 14.38 -16.72
C HIS A 18 -18.82 13.72 -18.06
N CYS A 19 -18.02 12.66 -18.03
CA CYS A 19 -17.70 11.85 -19.19
C CYS A 19 -18.17 10.41 -18.94
N LYS A 20 -18.72 9.77 -19.97
CA LYS A 20 -19.14 8.38 -19.95
C LYS A 20 -18.42 7.64 -21.08
N ILE A 21 -17.64 6.64 -20.71
CA ILE A 21 -16.89 5.78 -21.62
C ILE A 21 -17.57 4.41 -21.62
N ASP A 22 -18.03 3.98 -22.80
CA ASP A 22 -18.65 2.66 -23.01
C ASP A 22 -17.63 1.75 -23.71
N GLU A 23 -17.11 0.76 -22.99
CA GLU A 23 -16.23 -0.29 -23.55
C GLU A 23 -17.02 -1.36 -24.31
N GLY A 24 -18.35 -1.22 -24.35
CA GLY A 24 -19.24 -2.11 -25.06
C GLY A 24 -19.28 -3.51 -24.45
N SER A 25 -19.34 -4.51 -25.31
CA SER A 25 -19.45 -5.91 -24.93
C SER A 25 -18.12 -6.57 -24.57
N ALA A 26 -16.99 -5.86 -24.67
CA ALA A 26 -15.67 -6.38 -24.31
C ALA A 26 -15.48 -6.52 -22.79
N GLY A 27 -16.40 -5.96 -21.99
CA GLY A 27 -16.33 -5.95 -20.54
C GLY A 27 -15.21 -5.03 -20.01
N LEU A 28 -15.19 -4.85 -18.69
CA LEU A 28 -14.23 -3.99 -18.00
C LEU A 28 -13.76 -4.67 -16.72
N VAL A 29 -12.45 -4.81 -16.57
CA VAL A 29 -11.81 -5.42 -15.38
C VAL A 29 -11.21 -4.35 -14.48
N ALA A 30 -10.53 -3.38 -15.06
CA ALA A 30 -9.87 -2.32 -14.33
C ALA A 30 -9.83 -1.04 -15.16
N SER A 31 -9.82 0.10 -14.45
CA SER A 31 -9.60 1.42 -15.02
C SER A 31 -8.56 2.17 -14.20
N CYS A 32 -7.66 2.88 -14.86
CA CYS A 32 -6.73 3.77 -14.18
C CYS A 32 -6.54 5.08 -14.94
N TRP A 33 -6.19 6.11 -14.20
CA TRP A 33 -5.75 7.38 -14.77
C TRP A 33 -4.33 7.26 -15.29
N SER A 34 -4.07 7.92 -16.41
CA SER A 34 -2.71 8.31 -16.77
C SER A 34 -2.17 9.35 -15.78
N PRO A 35 -0.84 9.41 -15.55
CA PRO A 35 -0.25 10.36 -14.61
C PRO A 35 -0.51 11.84 -14.94
N ASP A 36 -0.77 12.15 -16.21
CA ASP A 36 -1.07 13.52 -16.64
C ASP A 36 -2.55 13.92 -16.44
N GLY A 37 -3.39 13.00 -15.97
CA GLY A 37 -4.81 13.23 -15.73
C GLY A 37 -5.64 13.49 -17.00
N ARG A 38 -5.05 13.30 -18.19
CA ARG A 38 -5.73 13.58 -19.48
C ARG A 38 -6.23 12.33 -20.18
N HIS A 39 -5.75 11.16 -19.77
CA HIS A 39 -6.16 9.88 -20.34
C HIS A 39 -6.68 8.91 -19.27
N ILE A 40 -7.64 8.08 -19.68
CA ILE A 40 -8.15 6.93 -18.93
C ILE A 40 -7.73 5.65 -19.65
N LEU A 41 -7.15 4.70 -18.93
CA LEU A 41 -6.79 3.38 -19.45
C LEU A 41 -7.78 2.37 -18.89
N ASN A 42 -8.43 1.63 -19.79
CA ASN A 42 -9.37 0.59 -19.46
C ASN A 42 -8.82 -0.77 -19.88
N THR A 43 -8.72 -1.69 -18.94
CA THR A 43 -8.36 -3.08 -19.22
C THR A 43 -9.64 -3.87 -19.43
N THR A 44 -9.80 -4.45 -20.61
CA THR A 44 -11.00 -5.22 -20.96
C THR A 44 -11.04 -6.56 -20.25
N GLU A 45 -12.20 -7.24 -20.30
CA GLU A 45 -12.34 -8.61 -19.79
C GLU A 45 -11.33 -9.56 -20.45
N PHE A 46 -10.88 -10.56 -19.69
CA PHE A 46 -9.85 -11.52 -20.07
C PHE A 46 -8.51 -10.91 -20.52
N HIS A 47 -8.25 -9.63 -20.20
CA HIS A 47 -7.03 -8.93 -20.59
C HIS A 47 -6.78 -8.97 -22.11
N LEU A 48 -7.84 -8.88 -22.92
CA LEU A 48 -7.71 -8.89 -24.38
C LEU A 48 -6.92 -7.67 -24.88
N ARG A 49 -7.17 -6.50 -24.30
CA ARG A 49 -6.50 -5.23 -24.64
C ARG A 49 -6.63 -4.21 -23.51
N ILE A 50 -5.81 -3.18 -23.60
CA ILE A 50 -6.01 -1.91 -22.90
C ILE A 50 -6.46 -0.88 -23.93
N THR A 51 -7.57 -0.20 -23.64
CA THR A 51 -8.08 0.94 -24.38
C THR A 51 -7.70 2.22 -23.66
N VAL A 52 -7.05 3.13 -24.39
CA VAL A 52 -6.64 4.42 -23.86
C VAL A 52 -7.53 5.50 -24.45
N TRP A 53 -8.26 6.19 -23.60
CA TRP A 53 -9.18 7.26 -23.95
C TRP A 53 -8.59 8.62 -23.59
N SER A 54 -8.44 9.51 -24.56
CA SER A 54 -8.11 10.91 -24.28
C SER A 54 -9.37 11.69 -23.91
N LEU A 55 -9.37 12.31 -22.73
CA LEU A 55 -10.46 13.19 -22.29
C LEU A 55 -10.44 14.56 -22.98
N CYS A 56 -9.28 14.95 -23.54
CA CYS A 56 -9.12 16.23 -24.25
C CYS A 56 -9.57 16.13 -25.71
N THR A 57 -9.06 15.14 -26.45
CA THR A 57 -9.29 15.03 -27.90
C THR A 57 -10.38 14.03 -28.26
N LYS A 58 -10.85 13.22 -27.30
CA LYS A 58 -11.76 12.08 -27.51
C LYS A 58 -11.18 10.99 -28.42
N SER A 59 -9.86 10.98 -28.64
CA SER A 59 -9.19 9.93 -29.41
C SER A 59 -9.05 8.64 -28.59
N VAL A 60 -8.94 7.52 -29.31
CA VAL A 60 -8.78 6.19 -28.71
C VAL A 60 -7.53 5.53 -29.27
N SER A 61 -6.69 5.00 -28.37
CA SER A 61 -5.56 4.14 -28.72
C SER A 61 -5.77 2.74 -28.14
N TYR A 62 -5.25 1.72 -28.83
CA TYR A 62 -5.39 0.32 -28.43
C TYR A 62 -4.03 -0.31 -28.18
N ILE A 63 -3.84 -0.87 -26.99
CA ILE A 63 -2.65 -1.61 -26.60
C ILE A 63 -3.03 -3.09 -26.46
N LYS A 64 -2.32 -3.96 -27.17
CA LYS A 64 -2.67 -5.38 -27.28
C LYS A 64 -1.87 -6.24 -26.30
N TYR A 65 -2.41 -7.43 -26.02
CA TYR A 65 -1.76 -8.52 -25.28
C TYR A 65 -1.34 -8.21 -23.82
N PRO A 66 -2.07 -7.39 -23.06
CA PRO A 66 -1.72 -7.16 -21.66
C PRO A 66 -1.76 -8.48 -20.90
N LYS A 67 -0.72 -8.75 -20.10
CA LYS A 67 -0.66 -9.95 -19.27
C LYS A 67 -1.49 -9.72 -18.00
N ALA A 68 -2.23 -10.75 -17.59
CA ALA A 68 -2.95 -10.77 -16.32
C ALA A 68 -1.96 -10.94 -15.14
N CYS A 69 -1.42 -9.84 -14.64
CA CYS A 69 -0.44 -9.79 -13.57
C CYS A 69 -0.97 -8.99 -12.37
N LEU A 70 -0.43 -9.23 -11.17
CA LEU A 70 -0.74 -8.42 -9.98
C LEU A 70 -0.30 -6.96 -10.17
N GLN A 71 0.86 -6.75 -10.80
CA GLN A 71 1.41 -5.43 -11.12
C GLN A 71 1.89 -5.40 -12.57
N GLY A 72 0.96 -5.49 -13.52
CA GLY A 72 1.28 -5.59 -14.95
C GLY A 72 1.50 -4.27 -15.68
N ILE A 73 1.20 -3.12 -15.05
CA ILE A 73 1.32 -1.79 -15.65
C ILE A 73 1.96 -0.86 -14.64
N THR A 74 2.94 -0.06 -15.08
CA THR A 74 3.57 0.96 -14.24
C THR A 74 3.97 2.17 -15.08
N PHE A 75 3.91 3.35 -14.47
CA PHE A 75 4.29 4.61 -15.11
C PHE A 75 5.57 5.15 -14.50
N THR A 76 6.37 5.85 -15.30
CA THR A 76 7.45 6.68 -14.76
C THR A 76 6.85 7.84 -13.96
N ARG A 77 7.55 8.30 -12.92
CA ARG A 77 7.07 9.38 -12.03
C ARG A 77 6.80 10.70 -12.76
N ASP A 78 7.53 10.95 -13.85
CA ASP A 78 7.35 12.10 -14.73
C ASP A 78 6.19 11.93 -15.73
N GLY A 79 5.53 10.77 -15.75
CA GLY A 79 4.42 10.45 -16.64
C GLY A 79 4.79 10.34 -18.12
N ARG A 80 6.08 10.31 -18.48
CA ARG A 80 6.51 10.25 -19.88
C ARG A 80 6.37 8.86 -20.49
N TYR A 81 6.59 7.82 -19.70
CA TYR A 81 6.60 6.44 -20.17
C TYR A 81 5.70 5.54 -19.33
N MET A 82 5.13 4.53 -20.00
CA MET A 82 4.41 3.42 -19.37
C MET A 82 5.10 2.13 -19.74
N ALA A 83 5.36 1.26 -18.76
CA ALA A 83 5.74 -0.13 -19.01
C ALA A 83 4.53 -1.04 -18.83
N LEU A 84 4.43 -2.04 -19.68
CA LEU A 84 3.39 -3.06 -19.71
C LEU A 84 4.03 -4.45 -19.76
N ALA A 85 3.56 -5.33 -18.87
CA ALA A 85 3.79 -6.76 -18.96
C ALA A 85 2.89 -7.34 -20.05
N GLU A 86 3.50 -7.99 -21.03
CA GLU A 86 2.83 -8.53 -22.21
C GLU A 86 3.03 -10.04 -22.29
N ARG A 87 2.02 -10.79 -22.73
CA ARG A 87 2.14 -12.23 -23.02
C ARG A 87 1.64 -12.55 -24.42
N ARG A 88 2.53 -13.10 -25.25
CA ARG A 88 2.25 -13.55 -26.63
C ARG A 88 2.86 -14.91 -26.88
N ASP A 89 2.10 -15.82 -27.48
CA ASP A 89 2.56 -17.17 -27.83
C ASP A 89 3.24 -17.89 -26.65
N CYS A 90 2.64 -17.76 -25.46
CA CYS A 90 3.15 -18.29 -24.19
C CYS A 90 4.53 -17.78 -23.77
N LYS A 91 4.99 -16.65 -24.31
CA LYS A 91 6.22 -15.95 -23.91
C LYS A 91 5.91 -14.58 -23.33
N ASP A 92 6.70 -14.20 -22.33
CA ASP A 92 6.59 -12.92 -21.66
C ASP A 92 7.50 -11.89 -22.28
N TYR A 93 6.95 -10.68 -22.41
CA TYR A 93 7.64 -9.52 -22.94
C TYR A 93 7.33 -8.31 -22.07
N VAL A 94 8.18 -7.30 -22.18
CA VAL A 94 7.92 -5.97 -21.66
C VAL A 94 7.83 -4.99 -22.82
N SER A 95 6.73 -4.24 -22.83
CA SER A 95 6.47 -3.19 -23.80
C SER A 95 6.48 -1.83 -23.12
N ILE A 96 7.25 -0.89 -23.65
CA ILE A 96 7.36 0.48 -23.14
C ILE A 96 6.69 1.41 -24.15
N PHE A 97 5.76 2.24 -23.68
CA PHE A 97 5.01 3.20 -24.48
C PHE A 97 5.34 4.63 -24.07
N VAL A 98 5.31 5.55 -25.04
CA VAL A 98 5.36 6.99 -24.77
C VAL A 98 3.94 7.46 -24.44
N CYS A 99 3.73 8.10 -23.28
CA CYS A 99 2.38 8.46 -22.82
C CYS A 99 1.74 9.63 -23.59
N SER A 100 2.53 10.42 -24.33
CA SER A 100 2.00 11.57 -25.09
C SER A 100 1.13 11.15 -26.27
N ASP A 101 1.47 10.05 -26.93
CA ASP A 101 0.82 9.57 -28.15
C ASP A 101 0.51 8.06 -28.11
N TRP A 102 0.88 7.38 -27.02
CA TRP A 102 0.69 5.96 -26.79
C TRP A 102 1.37 5.06 -27.83
N GLN A 103 2.44 5.57 -28.45
CA GLN A 103 3.25 4.79 -29.38
C GLN A 103 4.22 3.86 -28.66
N LEU A 104 4.47 2.69 -29.26
CA LEU A 104 5.42 1.71 -28.75
C LEU A 104 6.85 2.24 -28.93
N LEU A 105 7.55 2.44 -27.82
CA LEU A 105 8.96 2.85 -27.80
C LEU A 105 9.90 1.65 -27.85
N ARG A 106 9.65 0.65 -27.00
CA ARG A 106 10.47 -0.57 -26.89
C ARG A 106 9.61 -1.79 -26.66
N HIS A 107 10.09 -2.91 -27.14
CA HIS A 107 9.51 -4.22 -26.94
C HIS A 107 10.65 -5.23 -26.87
N PHE A 108 10.75 -5.97 -25.77
CA PHE A 108 11.80 -6.94 -25.55
C PHE A 108 11.29 -8.11 -24.72
N ASP A 109 11.92 -9.27 -24.90
CA ASP A 109 11.64 -10.48 -24.14
C ASP A 109 12.28 -10.39 -22.74
N THR A 110 11.61 -11.01 -21.77
CA THR A 110 12.15 -11.16 -20.42
C THR A 110 12.53 -12.60 -20.17
N ASP A 111 13.68 -12.81 -19.55
CA ASP A 111 14.17 -14.15 -19.18
C ASP A 111 13.48 -14.63 -17.88
N THR A 112 12.16 -14.59 -17.87
CA THR A 112 11.27 -15.00 -16.78
C THR A 112 10.47 -16.22 -17.20
N GLN A 113 10.21 -17.15 -16.29
CA GLN A 113 9.31 -18.28 -16.54
C GLN A 113 7.86 -17.82 -16.60
N ASP A 114 7.45 -16.99 -15.64
CA ASP A 114 6.11 -16.40 -15.57
C ASP A 114 6.15 -15.06 -14.85
N LEU A 115 6.41 -13.98 -15.59
CA LEU A 115 6.46 -12.59 -15.09
C LEU A 115 5.22 -12.24 -14.25
N THR A 116 5.40 -11.88 -12.98
CA THR A 116 4.26 -11.55 -12.10
C THR A 116 4.06 -10.07 -11.83
N GLY A 117 5.13 -9.27 -11.98
CA GLY A 117 4.99 -7.82 -11.91
C GLY A 117 6.19 -7.05 -12.43
N ILE A 118 5.94 -5.75 -12.62
CA ILE A 118 6.88 -4.75 -13.08
C ILE A 118 6.72 -3.45 -12.30
N GLU A 119 7.82 -2.75 -12.02
CA GLU A 119 7.80 -1.47 -11.30
C GLU A 119 8.97 -0.57 -11.72
N TRP A 120 8.66 0.65 -12.15
CA TRP A 120 9.68 1.68 -12.38
C TRP A 120 10.27 2.17 -11.07
N ALA A 121 11.60 2.31 -11.04
CA ALA A 121 12.25 3.11 -10.02
C ALA A 121 11.73 4.55 -10.07
N PRO A 122 11.58 5.25 -8.93
CA PRO A 122 11.05 6.61 -8.90
C PRO A 122 11.82 7.65 -9.73
N ASN A 123 13.11 7.39 -10.01
CA ASN A 123 13.93 8.20 -10.92
C ASN A 123 13.65 7.96 -12.41
N GLY A 124 12.87 6.93 -12.77
CA GLY A 124 12.52 6.56 -14.14
C GLY A 124 13.66 5.92 -14.94
N CYS A 125 14.80 5.62 -14.33
CA CYS A 125 15.97 5.11 -15.04
C CYS A 125 16.00 3.58 -15.16
N VAL A 126 15.36 2.89 -14.22
CA VAL A 126 15.44 1.43 -14.08
C VAL A 126 14.05 0.84 -13.89
N LEU A 127 13.76 -0.24 -14.59
CA LEU A 127 12.55 -1.04 -14.46
C LEU A 127 12.91 -2.35 -13.77
N ALA A 128 12.31 -2.61 -12.61
CA ALA A 128 12.34 -3.94 -12.00
C ALA A 128 11.23 -4.81 -12.61
N VAL A 129 11.59 -6.04 -12.94
CA VAL A 129 10.70 -7.09 -13.42
C VAL A 129 10.96 -8.31 -12.55
N TRP A 130 9.93 -9.00 -12.07
CA TRP A 130 10.13 -10.20 -11.26
C TRP A 130 9.23 -11.35 -11.66
N ASP A 131 9.74 -12.53 -11.38
CA ASP A 131 9.15 -13.81 -11.78
C ASP A 131 8.08 -14.29 -10.78
N THR A 132 7.55 -15.48 -11.03
CA THR A 132 6.55 -16.14 -10.21
C THR A 132 7.10 -16.60 -8.87
N CYS A 133 6.20 -16.96 -7.94
CA CYS A 133 6.56 -17.46 -6.62
C CYS A 133 7.31 -18.82 -6.65
N LEU A 134 7.42 -19.45 -7.82
CA LEU A 134 8.21 -20.67 -8.02
C LEU A 134 9.67 -20.38 -8.40
N GLU A 135 9.97 -19.16 -8.85
CA GLU A 135 11.28 -18.74 -9.33
C GLU A 135 11.74 -17.48 -8.60
N TYR A 136 12.90 -17.52 -7.96
CA TYR A 136 13.43 -16.34 -7.28
C TYR A 136 14.28 -15.53 -8.24
N LYS A 137 13.64 -14.73 -9.10
CA LYS A 137 14.36 -13.90 -10.08
C LYS A 137 13.79 -12.49 -10.18
N ILE A 138 14.69 -11.52 -10.05
CA ILE A 138 14.45 -10.11 -10.36
C ILE A 138 15.39 -9.70 -11.48
N LEU A 139 14.83 -9.15 -12.53
CA LEU A 139 15.54 -8.60 -13.67
C LEU A 139 15.39 -7.08 -13.64
N LEU A 140 16.50 -6.39 -13.89
CA LEU A 140 16.58 -4.94 -13.85
C LEU A 140 16.95 -4.45 -15.23
N TYR A 141 16.07 -3.68 -15.85
CA TYR A 141 16.23 -3.19 -17.21
C TYR A 141 16.39 -1.67 -17.22
N SER A 142 17.16 -1.16 -18.17
CA SER A 142 17.11 0.26 -18.54
C SER A 142 15.94 0.53 -19.49
N LEU A 143 15.60 1.81 -19.63
CA LEU A 143 14.54 2.27 -20.55
C LEU A 143 14.71 1.83 -22.00
N ASP A 144 15.96 1.63 -22.45
CA ASP A 144 16.27 1.15 -23.80
C ASP A 144 16.07 -0.37 -23.99
N GLY A 145 15.73 -1.10 -22.93
CA GLY A 145 15.49 -2.55 -22.92
C GLY A 145 16.73 -3.40 -22.62
N ARG A 146 17.87 -2.80 -22.25
CA ARG A 146 19.06 -3.57 -21.88
C ARG A 146 18.93 -4.13 -20.46
N LEU A 147 19.30 -5.40 -20.29
CA LEU A 147 19.40 -6.02 -18.98
C LEU A 147 20.63 -5.45 -18.25
N LEU A 148 20.39 -4.72 -17.16
CA LEU A 148 21.42 -4.13 -16.31
C LEU A 148 21.94 -5.15 -15.30
N SER A 149 21.05 -5.93 -14.69
CA SER A 149 21.40 -6.95 -13.72
C SER A 149 20.27 -7.97 -13.53
N ALA A 150 20.64 -9.16 -13.09
CA ALA A 150 19.74 -10.19 -12.63
C ALA A 150 20.10 -10.55 -11.18
N TYR A 151 19.11 -10.52 -10.29
CA TYR A 151 19.26 -10.89 -8.90
C TYR A 151 18.44 -12.14 -8.60
N SER A 152 19.09 -13.11 -7.96
CA SER A 152 18.47 -14.30 -7.41
C SER A 152 19.09 -14.60 -6.04
N ALA A 153 18.25 -14.81 -5.02
CA ALA A 153 18.71 -15.25 -3.71
C ALA A 153 18.90 -16.77 -3.66
N TYR A 154 18.16 -17.51 -4.50
CA TYR A 154 18.10 -18.97 -4.51
C TYR A 154 17.82 -19.48 -5.92
N GLU A 155 18.43 -20.61 -6.29
CA GLU A 155 18.14 -21.24 -7.58
C GLU A 155 16.82 -22.02 -7.59
N TRP A 156 16.39 -22.61 -6.45
CA TRP A 156 15.23 -23.52 -6.39
C TRP A 156 14.44 -23.39 -5.08
N SER A 157 13.80 -22.26 -4.85
CA SER A 157 13.04 -22.05 -3.60
C SER A 157 11.89 -21.04 -3.74
N LEU A 158 11.11 -20.93 -2.67
CA LEU A 158 10.00 -20.01 -2.50
C LEU A 158 10.37 -18.58 -2.96
N GLY A 159 9.67 -18.10 -3.97
CA GLY A 159 9.99 -16.92 -4.75
C GLY A 159 9.60 -15.59 -4.11
N ILE A 160 9.35 -14.62 -4.99
CA ILE A 160 9.11 -13.23 -4.62
C ILE A 160 7.61 -13.02 -4.39
N LYS A 161 7.27 -12.34 -3.29
CA LYS A 161 5.88 -12.04 -2.93
C LYS A 161 5.53 -10.58 -3.13
N SER A 162 6.51 -9.71 -2.89
CA SER A 162 6.28 -8.28 -2.88
C SER A 162 7.60 -7.54 -3.15
N VAL A 163 7.51 -6.44 -3.87
CA VAL A 163 8.65 -5.60 -4.28
C VAL A 163 8.25 -4.14 -4.07
N ALA A 164 9.20 -3.29 -3.68
CA ALA A 164 8.99 -1.86 -3.63
C ALA A 164 10.31 -1.11 -3.75
N TRP A 165 10.32 -0.03 -4.52
CA TRP A 165 11.42 0.91 -4.57
C TRP A 165 11.42 1.88 -3.39
N SER A 166 12.60 2.29 -2.92
CA SER A 166 12.69 3.47 -2.07
C SER A 166 12.40 4.73 -2.88
N PRO A 167 11.73 5.76 -2.32
CA PRO A 167 11.48 7.03 -3.01
C PRO A 167 12.75 7.71 -3.55
N SER A 168 13.89 7.52 -2.88
CA SER A 168 15.21 7.99 -3.34
C SER A 168 15.78 7.21 -4.53
N SER A 169 15.15 6.11 -4.94
CA SER A 169 15.61 5.15 -5.96
C SER A 169 16.96 4.49 -5.64
N GLN A 170 17.46 4.62 -4.41
CA GLN A 170 18.76 4.07 -4.02
C GLN A 170 18.68 2.61 -3.60
N PHE A 171 17.49 2.17 -3.18
CA PHE A 171 17.26 0.83 -2.65
C PHE A 171 16.04 0.18 -3.29
N LEU A 172 16.12 -1.13 -3.50
CA LEU A 172 14.99 -1.99 -3.86
C LEU A 172 14.79 -3.01 -2.75
N ALA A 173 13.60 -3.03 -2.15
CA ALA A 173 13.24 -4.02 -1.15
C ALA A 173 12.46 -5.18 -1.79
N VAL A 174 12.88 -6.40 -1.45
CA VAL A 174 12.31 -7.64 -1.98
C VAL A 174 11.77 -8.47 -0.83
N GLY A 175 10.46 -8.50 -0.71
CA GLY A 175 9.72 -9.33 0.23
C GLY A 175 9.48 -10.72 -0.33
N SER A 176 9.94 -11.72 0.42
CA SER A 176 10.02 -13.11 -0.06
C SER A 176 9.05 -14.03 0.68
N TYR A 177 8.71 -15.17 0.08
CA TYR A 177 7.85 -16.19 0.71
C TYR A 177 8.52 -16.89 1.90
N ASP A 178 9.85 -16.80 2.03
CA ASP A 178 10.65 -17.28 3.17
C ASP A 178 10.53 -16.40 4.45
N GLY A 179 9.79 -15.30 4.39
CA GLY A 179 9.61 -14.37 5.51
C GLY A 179 10.80 -13.42 5.74
N LYS A 180 11.70 -13.30 4.77
CA LYS A 180 12.83 -12.37 4.77
C LYS A 180 12.60 -11.23 3.78
N VAL A 181 13.17 -10.08 4.10
CA VAL A 181 13.24 -8.93 3.19
C VAL A 181 14.69 -8.69 2.81
N ARG A 182 14.98 -8.60 1.52
CA ARG A 182 16.33 -8.34 1.01
C ARG A 182 16.38 -6.95 0.40
N ILE A 183 17.41 -6.19 0.76
CA ILE A 183 17.61 -4.83 0.26
C ILE A 183 18.74 -4.85 -0.76
N LEU A 184 18.46 -4.44 -2.00
CA LEU A 184 19.44 -4.31 -3.07
C LEU A 184 19.88 -2.86 -3.23
N ASN A 185 21.15 -2.66 -3.60
CA ASN A 185 21.68 -1.34 -3.98
C ASN A 185 21.37 -1.01 -5.44
N HIS A 186 20.98 0.23 -5.75
CA HIS A 186 20.86 0.73 -7.12
C HIS A 186 22.16 0.74 -7.96
N VAL A 187 23.34 0.79 -7.34
CA VAL A 187 24.61 0.86 -8.09
C VAL A 187 25.03 -0.52 -8.62
N THR A 188 25.03 -1.52 -7.74
CA THR A 188 25.55 -2.86 -8.05
C THR A 188 24.48 -3.91 -8.21
N TRP A 189 23.23 -3.61 -7.79
CA TRP A 189 22.11 -4.55 -7.74
C TRP A 189 22.37 -5.80 -6.90
N LYS A 190 23.37 -5.73 -6.03
CA LYS A 190 23.68 -6.77 -5.05
C LYS A 190 22.96 -6.50 -3.74
N MET A 191 22.69 -7.57 -3.01
CA MET A 191 22.10 -7.51 -1.68
C MET A 191 23.07 -6.84 -0.70
N ILE A 192 22.60 -5.80 -0.02
CA ILE A 192 23.33 -5.10 1.05
C ILE A 192 23.02 -5.75 2.40
N THR A 193 21.75 -6.04 2.66
CA THR A 193 21.29 -6.61 3.92
C THR A 193 20.05 -7.48 3.74
N GLU A 194 19.82 -8.33 4.75
CA GLU A 194 18.66 -9.19 4.88
C GLU A 194 17.99 -8.96 6.23
N PHE A 195 16.69 -8.67 6.22
CA PHE A 195 15.86 -8.50 7.42
C PHE A 195 15.01 -9.75 7.66
N GLY A 196 15.30 -10.46 8.75
CA GLY A 196 14.44 -11.51 9.29
C GLY A 196 13.39 -10.92 10.24
N HIS A 197 12.22 -11.54 10.32
CA HIS A 197 11.11 -11.09 11.17
C HIS A 197 11.02 -11.96 12.43
N PRO A 198 11.81 -11.66 13.49
CA PRO A 198 11.84 -12.50 14.68
C PRO A 198 10.48 -12.48 15.41
N ALA A 199 10.00 -13.67 15.78
CA ALA A 199 8.81 -13.82 16.62
C ALA A 199 9.07 -13.40 18.08
N THR A 200 10.32 -13.46 18.54
CA THR A 200 10.71 -13.04 19.90
C THR A 200 11.71 -11.89 19.82
N ILE A 201 11.36 -10.76 20.39
CA ILE A 201 12.22 -9.57 20.47
C ILE A 201 12.92 -9.58 21.82
N ASN A 202 14.24 -9.76 21.82
CA ASN A 202 15.10 -9.81 23.01
C ASN A 202 16.04 -8.60 23.14
N ASN A 203 16.07 -7.70 22.15
CA ASN A 203 17.00 -6.58 22.14
C ASN A 203 16.35 -5.34 22.80
N PRO A 204 16.89 -4.83 23.93
CA PRO A 204 16.31 -3.69 24.64
C PRO A 204 16.40 -2.36 23.87
N LYS A 205 17.18 -2.29 22.78
CA LYS A 205 17.25 -1.09 21.92
C LYS A 205 16.05 -0.97 20.95
N ILE A 206 15.25 -2.03 20.83
CA ILE A 206 14.09 -2.07 19.93
C ILE A 206 12.86 -1.69 20.74
N VAL A 207 12.14 -0.67 20.27
CA VAL A 207 10.90 -0.24 20.92
C VAL A 207 9.76 -1.11 20.39
N VAL A 208 9.07 -1.80 21.29
CA VAL A 208 7.88 -2.58 20.96
C VAL A 208 6.66 -1.87 21.49
N TYR A 209 5.81 -1.40 20.58
CA TYR A 209 4.54 -0.76 20.92
C TYR A 209 3.42 -1.81 20.85
N LYS A 210 2.78 -2.09 21.98
CA LYS A 210 1.64 -2.99 22.07
C LYS A 210 0.35 -2.21 22.20
N GLU A 211 -0.60 -2.49 21.32
CA GLU A 211 -1.98 -2.04 21.51
C GLU A 211 -2.57 -2.73 22.75
N ALA A 212 -3.08 -1.93 23.68
CA ALA A 212 -3.83 -2.38 24.83
C ALA A 212 -5.19 -1.68 24.88
N GLU A 213 -6.26 -2.44 25.07
CA GLU A 213 -7.58 -1.90 25.38
C GLU A 213 -7.75 -1.78 26.89
N LYS A 214 -8.03 -0.57 27.37
CA LYS A 214 -8.53 -0.38 28.73
C LYS A 214 -10.05 -0.32 28.65
N SER A 215 -10.70 -1.41 29.04
CA SER A 215 -12.10 -1.31 29.45
C SER A 215 -12.17 -0.43 30.69
N PRO A 216 -13.11 0.53 30.79
CA PRO A 216 -13.33 1.21 32.05
C PRO A 216 -13.69 0.14 33.07
N GLN A 217 -12.90 0.02 34.14
CA GLN A 217 -13.27 -0.85 35.24
C GLN A 217 -14.59 -0.31 35.81
N LEU A 218 -15.69 -1.02 35.55
CA LEU A 218 -16.89 -0.90 36.35
C LEU A 218 -16.49 -1.27 37.78
N GLY A 219 -16.21 -0.26 38.60
CA GLY A 219 -15.97 -0.47 40.02
C GLY A 219 -17.17 -1.21 40.60
N LEU A 220 -16.93 -2.38 41.21
CA LEU A 220 -17.92 -3.14 41.98
C LEU A 220 -18.28 -2.39 43.28
N GLY A 221 -18.77 -1.16 43.17
CA GLY A 221 -19.16 -0.33 44.30
C GLY A 221 -20.38 0.50 43.94
N CYS A 222 -21.50 0.21 44.61
CA CYS A 222 -22.81 0.87 44.50
C CYS A 222 -23.70 0.45 43.31
N LEU A 223 -24.24 -0.77 43.38
CA LEU A 223 -25.57 -1.06 42.84
C LEU A 223 -26.63 -0.63 43.86
N SER A 224 -27.07 0.62 43.83
CA SER A 224 -28.28 1.06 44.55
C SER A 224 -29.51 0.83 43.68
N PHE A 225 -30.43 -0.03 44.12
CA PHE A 225 -31.77 -0.19 43.56
C PHE A 225 -32.73 0.83 44.22
N PRO A 226 -33.68 1.46 43.49
CA PRO A 226 -34.12 1.20 42.11
C PRO A 226 -33.38 2.04 41.05
N PRO A 227 -33.46 1.69 39.75
CA PRO A 227 -32.75 2.41 38.71
C PRO A 227 -33.41 3.77 38.46
N HIS A 228 -32.69 4.86 38.74
CA HIS A 228 -33.04 6.16 38.20
C HIS A 228 -32.88 6.11 36.67
N ARG A 229 -33.87 6.60 35.93
CA ARG A 229 -33.80 6.80 34.48
C ARG A 229 -32.63 7.73 34.14
N ALA A 230 -31.47 7.16 33.88
CA ALA A 230 -30.35 7.86 33.27
C ALA A 230 -30.64 7.96 31.77
N GLY A 231 -30.59 9.18 31.23
CA GLY A 231 -30.61 9.40 29.79
C GLY A 231 -29.47 8.62 29.12
N ALA A 232 -29.67 8.26 27.86
CA ALA A 232 -28.67 7.61 27.02
C ALA A 232 -27.44 8.54 26.88
N GLY A 233 -26.50 8.43 27.81
CA GLY A 233 -25.16 8.95 27.65
C GLY A 233 -24.40 8.10 26.61
N PRO A 234 -23.31 8.63 26.02
CA PRO A 234 -22.49 7.88 25.09
C PRO A 234 -22.04 6.57 25.74
N LEU A 235 -22.13 5.47 25.00
CA LEU A 235 -21.52 4.20 25.38
C LEU A 235 -20.05 4.44 25.78
N PRO A 236 -19.52 3.74 26.79
CA PRO A 236 -18.12 3.89 27.17
C PRO A 236 -17.23 3.57 25.96
N SER A 237 -16.63 4.60 25.37
CA SER A 237 -15.62 4.44 24.33
C SER A 237 -14.42 3.75 24.96
N SER A 238 -14.19 2.49 24.61
CA SER A 238 -12.92 1.82 24.91
C SER A 238 -11.81 2.70 24.36
N GLU A 239 -10.86 3.12 25.21
CA GLU A 239 -9.66 3.81 24.76
C GLU A 239 -8.60 2.73 24.49
N SER A 240 -8.17 2.59 23.24
CA SER A 240 -6.89 1.92 22.98
C SER A 240 -5.76 2.87 23.35
N LYS A 241 -4.76 2.34 24.05
CA LYS A 241 -3.49 3.04 24.27
C LYS A 241 -2.36 2.11 23.85
N TYR A 242 -1.29 2.70 23.35
CA TYR A 242 -0.06 1.97 23.15
C TYR A 242 0.73 1.95 24.44
N GLU A 243 1.10 0.75 24.86
CA GLU A 243 2.04 0.55 25.95
C GLU A 243 3.39 0.09 25.37
N ILE A 244 4.48 0.69 25.86
CA ILE A 244 5.83 0.26 25.48
C ILE A 244 6.13 -1.00 26.29
N ALA A 245 6.24 -2.13 25.60
CA ALA A 245 6.46 -3.41 26.24
C ALA A 245 7.92 -3.56 26.69
N SER A 246 8.12 -4.11 27.89
CA SER A 246 9.44 -4.54 28.35
C SER A 246 9.85 -5.83 27.64
N VAL A 247 11.12 -5.88 27.25
CA VAL A 247 11.74 -7.03 26.58
C VAL A 247 12.04 -8.12 27.62
N PRO A 248 11.85 -9.43 27.32
CA PRO A 248 11.53 -10.01 26.01
C PRO A 248 10.05 -9.99 25.66
N VAL A 249 9.74 -9.74 24.38
CA VAL A 249 8.38 -9.78 23.84
C VAL A 249 8.23 -10.91 22.84
N SER A 250 7.27 -11.81 23.09
CA SER A 250 6.89 -12.88 22.15
C SER A 250 5.62 -12.51 21.38
N LEU A 251 5.73 -12.51 20.05
CA LEU A 251 4.65 -12.26 19.11
C LEU A 251 3.97 -13.57 18.72
N GLN A 252 2.65 -13.55 18.55
CA GLN A 252 1.90 -14.73 18.16
C GLN A 252 2.16 -15.09 16.69
N THR A 253 2.81 -16.23 16.47
CA THR A 253 3.06 -16.77 15.12
C THR A 253 1.96 -17.74 14.73
N LEU A 254 1.32 -17.49 13.59
CA LEU A 254 0.37 -18.40 13.00
C LEU A 254 1.12 -19.47 12.20
N LYS A 255 0.80 -20.74 12.46
CA LYS A 255 1.31 -21.83 11.63
C LYS A 255 0.63 -21.77 10.25
N PRO A 256 1.40 -21.87 9.15
CA PRO A 256 0.83 -21.94 7.81
C PRO A 256 -0.14 -23.11 7.70
N VAL A 257 -1.33 -22.87 7.15
CA VAL A 257 -2.24 -23.94 6.76
C VAL A 257 -1.83 -24.40 5.36
N THR A 258 -0.97 -25.42 5.30
CA THR A 258 -0.38 -25.94 4.04
C THR A 258 -1.41 -26.54 3.09
N ASP A 259 -2.56 -26.95 3.61
CA ASP A 259 -3.59 -27.65 2.84
C ASP A 259 -4.50 -26.69 2.04
N ARG A 260 -4.36 -25.38 2.25
CA ARG A 260 -5.14 -24.36 1.53
C ARG A 260 -4.35 -23.86 0.33
N ALA A 261 -5.02 -23.75 -0.83
CA ALA A 261 -4.46 -23.05 -1.99
C ALA A 261 -4.05 -21.62 -1.61
N ASN A 262 -2.82 -21.22 -1.98
CA ASN A 262 -2.22 -19.91 -1.69
C ASN A 262 -2.21 -19.55 -0.18
N PRO A 263 -1.41 -20.26 0.64
CA PRO A 263 -1.31 -19.97 2.07
C PRO A 263 -0.78 -18.54 2.30
N LYS A 264 -1.33 -17.86 3.30
CA LYS A 264 -0.87 -16.53 3.71
C LYS A 264 0.44 -16.66 4.48
N ILE A 265 1.54 -16.71 3.75
CA ILE A 265 2.90 -16.82 4.29
C ILE A 265 3.84 -15.79 3.64
N GLY A 266 4.94 -15.52 4.33
CA GLY A 266 6.01 -14.63 3.85
C GLY A 266 5.67 -13.15 3.98
N ILE A 267 6.42 -12.31 3.27
CA ILE A 267 6.27 -10.85 3.35
C ILE A 267 5.11 -10.39 2.49
N GLY A 268 3.95 -10.15 3.11
CA GLY A 268 2.72 -9.77 2.42
C GLY A 268 2.63 -8.30 2.06
N MET A 269 3.34 -7.43 2.78
CA MET A 269 3.34 -6.00 2.52
C MET A 269 4.69 -5.39 2.86
N LEU A 270 5.12 -4.44 2.03
CA LEU A 270 6.22 -3.54 2.31
C LEU A 270 5.91 -2.14 1.76
N ALA A 271 6.40 -1.13 2.45
CA ALA A 271 6.37 0.24 1.96
C ALA A 271 7.51 1.04 2.57
N PHE A 272 8.22 1.80 1.75
CA PHE A 272 9.18 2.79 2.21
C PHE A 272 8.48 4.08 2.64
N SER A 273 9.01 4.68 3.69
CA SER A 273 8.71 6.07 4.07
C SER A 273 9.13 7.06 2.98
N PRO A 274 8.49 8.25 2.90
CA PRO A 274 8.76 9.23 1.85
C PRO A 274 10.21 9.74 1.84
N ASP A 275 10.86 9.80 3.00
CA ASP A 275 12.27 10.18 3.16
C ASP A 275 13.25 9.02 2.87
N SER A 276 12.75 7.82 2.60
CA SER A 276 13.52 6.58 2.41
C SER A 276 14.32 6.12 3.64
N TYR A 277 14.05 6.67 4.84
CA TYR A 277 14.80 6.32 6.05
C TYR A 277 14.22 5.12 6.77
N PHE A 278 12.90 4.94 6.67
CA PHE A 278 12.19 3.82 7.23
C PHE A 278 11.58 2.92 6.14
N LEU A 279 11.55 1.62 6.44
CA LEU A 279 10.79 0.62 5.69
C LEU A 279 9.82 -0.04 6.67
N ALA A 280 8.54 -0.06 6.33
CA ALA A 280 7.52 -0.82 7.06
C ALA A 280 7.28 -2.15 6.36
N THR A 281 7.21 -3.24 7.11
CA THR A 281 6.96 -4.58 6.58
C THR A 281 5.96 -5.35 7.44
N ARG A 282 5.16 -6.22 6.81
CA ARG A 282 4.26 -7.16 7.49
C ARG A 282 4.50 -8.57 6.99
N ASN A 283 4.80 -9.46 7.93
CA ASN A 283 4.90 -10.89 7.67
C ASN A 283 3.52 -11.53 7.86
N ASP A 284 3.03 -12.25 6.86
CA ASP A 284 1.73 -12.94 6.92
C ASP A 284 1.70 -14.03 7.99
N ASN A 285 2.85 -14.56 8.41
CA ASN A 285 2.96 -15.52 9.51
C ASN A 285 2.70 -14.88 10.89
N ILE A 286 2.86 -13.56 11.02
CA ILE A 286 2.63 -12.80 12.26
C ILE A 286 1.80 -11.55 11.86
N PRO A 287 0.53 -11.74 11.49
CA PRO A 287 -0.23 -10.71 10.78
C PRO A 287 -0.60 -9.51 11.66
N ASN A 288 -0.49 -9.65 12.97
CA ASN A 288 -0.77 -8.60 13.95
C ASN A 288 0.39 -7.61 14.13
N ALA A 289 1.56 -7.91 13.56
CA ALA A 289 2.76 -7.11 13.77
C ALA A 289 3.21 -6.37 12.50
N VAL A 290 3.65 -5.13 12.69
CA VAL A 290 4.36 -4.34 11.67
C VAL A 290 5.78 -4.08 12.17
N TRP A 291 6.77 -4.41 11.35
CA TRP A 291 8.17 -4.10 11.64
C TRP A 291 8.54 -2.82 10.91
N VAL A 292 9.21 -1.93 11.63
CA VAL A 292 9.77 -0.70 11.07
C VAL A 292 11.29 -0.78 11.14
N TRP A 293 11.93 -0.75 9.98
CA TRP A 293 13.38 -0.86 9.81
C TRP A 293 13.98 0.51 9.57
N ASP A 294 15.08 0.82 10.22
CA ASP A 294 15.95 1.96 9.88
C ASP A 294 16.88 1.53 8.75
N ILE A 295 16.68 2.11 7.57
CA ILE A 295 17.40 1.78 6.34
C ILE A 295 18.79 2.40 6.32
N GLN A 296 19.00 3.55 6.97
CA GLN A 296 20.35 4.13 7.06
C GLN A 296 21.26 3.26 7.94
N LYS A 297 20.72 2.75 9.06
CA LYS A 297 21.45 1.91 10.01
C LYS A 297 21.30 0.42 9.73
N LEU A 298 20.53 0.04 8.70
CA LEU A 298 20.23 -1.33 8.29
C LEU A 298 19.85 -2.24 9.48
N ARG A 299 18.92 -1.78 10.33
CA ARG A 299 18.51 -2.50 11.54
C ARG A 299 17.05 -2.32 11.88
N LEU A 300 16.51 -3.25 12.68
CA LEU A 300 15.16 -3.12 13.26
C LEU A 300 15.11 -1.91 14.20
N PHE A 301 14.15 -1.01 13.98
CA PHE A 301 13.94 0.19 14.79
C PHE A 301 12.79 0.02 15.78
N ALA A 302 11.62 -0.39 15.30
CA ALA A 302 10.44 -0.59 16.12
C ALA A 302 9.58 -1.76 15.63
N VAL A 303 8.78 -2.32 16.54
CA VAL A 303 7.75 -3.31 16.22
C VAL A 303 6.42 -2.81 16.79
N LEU A 304 5.38 -2.84 15.97
CA LEU A 304 4.02 -2.42 16.32
C LEU A 304 3.14 -3.66 16.38
N GLU A 305 2.68 -4.05 17.56
CA GLU A 305 1.81 -5.20 17.78
C GLU A 305 0.37 -4.72 18.03
N GLN A 306 -0.53 -5.14 17.15
CA GLN A 306 -1.96 -4.84 17.23
C GLN A 306 -2.74 -6.02 17.81
N LEU A 307 -3.91 -5.76 18.39
CA LEU A 307 -4.81 -6.80 18.88
C LEU A 307 -5.43 -7.61 17.73
N SER A 308 -5.61 -6.98 16.58
CA SER A 308 -6.20 -7.58 15.38
C SER A 308 -5.22 -7.61 14.20
N PRO A 309 -5.38 -8.55 13.24
CA PRO A 309 -4.54 -8.63 12.05
C PRO A 309 -4.50 -7.32 11.26
N VAL A 310 -3.31 -6.85 10.91
CA VAL A 310 -3.12 -5.65 10.11
C VAL A 310 -3.58 -5.91 8.68
N ARG A 311 -4.54 -5.10 8.22
CA ARG A 311 -5.17 -5.22 6.91
C ARG A 311 -4.42 -4.41 5.87
N ALA A 312 -4.09 -3.17 6.20
CA ALA A 312 -3.28 -2.30 5.36
C ALA A 312 -2.48 -1.31 6.22
N PHE A 313 -1.39 -0.82 5.64
CA PHE A 313 -0.67 0.35 6.15
C PHE A 313 -0.17 1.19 4.98
N GLN A 314 -0.07 2.50 5.17
CA GLN A 314 0.54 3.42 4.22
C GLN A 314 1.28 4.54 4.95
N TRP A 315 2.43 4.92 4.42
CA TRP A 315 3.14 6.10 4.86
C TRP A 315 2.42 7.36 4.37
N ASP A 316 2.43 8.37 5.21
CA ASP A 316 2.17 9.75 4.85
C ASP A 316 3.14 10.15 3.71
N PRO A 317 2.66 10.74 2.61
CA PRO A 317 3.49 11.15 1.49
C PRO A 317 4.52 12.25 1.81
N GLN A 318 4.32 13.04 2.87
CA GLN A 318 5.16 14.19 3.22
C GLN A 318 6.03 13.96 4.46
N GLN A 319 5.59 13.12 5.39
CA GLN A 319 6.26 12.92 6.67
C GLN A 319 6.54 11.43 6.95
N PRO A 320 7.54 11.06 7.77
CA PRO A 320 7.79 9.68 8.17
C PRO A 320 6.76 9.20 9.22
N ARG A 321 5.48 9.29 8.86
CA ARG A 321 4.33 8.90 9.66
C ARG A 321 3.61 7.75 8.97
N LEU A 322 3.34 6.67 9.69
CA LEU A 322 2.72 5.45 9.18
C LEU A 322 1.29 5.35 9.69
N ALA A 323 0.32 5.22 8.79
CA ALA A 323 -1.05 4.88 9.13
C ALA A 323 -1.30 3.39 8.95
N ILE A 324 -2.04 2.78 9.88
CA ILE A 324 -2.33 1.35 9.94
C ILE A 324 -3.82 1.15 10.22
N CYS A 325 -4.43 0.19 9.53
CA CYS A 325 -5.78 -0.27 9.82
C CYS A 325 -5.83 -1.79 10.06
N THR A 326 -6.69 -2.20 10.98
CA THR A 326 -6.86 -3.61 11.41
C THR A 326 -8.22 -4.19 11.04
N GLY A 327 -9.09 -3.40 10.38
CA GLY A 327 -10.48 -3.78 10.12
C GLY A 327 -11.45 -3.45 11.27
N GLY A 328 -10.95 -2.93 12.39
CA GLY A 328 -11.81 -2.36 13.44
C GLY A 328 -12.23 -0.92 13.14
N SER A 329 -12.86 -0.27 14.12
CA SER A 329 -13.31 1.12 14.03
C SER A 329 -12.26 2.17 14.40
N ARG A 330 -10.99 1.75 14.36
CA ARG A 330 -9.85 2.56 14.77
C ARG A 330 -8.81 2.68 13.66
N LEU A 331 -8.17 3.85 13.64
CA LEU A 331 -6.99 4.16 12.86
C LEU A 331 -5.80 4.26 13.80
N TYR A 332 -4.68 3.64 13.44
CA TYR A 332 -3.45 3.72 14.22
C TYR A 332 -2.41 4.50 13.45
N LEU A 333 -1.74 5.42 14.13
CA LEU A 333 -0.68 6.24 13.57
C LEU A 333 0.62 5.97 14.34
N TRP A 334 1.72 5.86 13.61
CA TRP A 334 3.06 5.77 14.16
C TRP A 334 3.95 6.84 13.55
N SER A 335 4.80 7.44 14.36
CA SER A 335 5.94 8.23 13.89
C SER A 335 7.14 7.93 14.79
N PRO A 336 8.36 8.39 14.45
CA PRO A 336 9.50 8.28 15.36
C PRO A 336 9.27 8.91 16.74
N ALA A 337 8.30 9.83 16.87
CA ALA A 337 7.93 10.44 18.15
C ALA A 337 7.01 9.57 19.02
N GLY A 338 6.32 8.58 18.44
CA GLY A 338 5.44 7.67 19.20
C GLY A 338 4.29 7.09 18.39
N CYS A 339 3.40 6.38 19.09
CA CYS A 339 2.17 5.81 18.53
C CYS A 339 0.93 6.52 19.05
N MET A 340 -0.11 6.54 18.22
CA MET A 340 -1.44 7.02 18.55
C MET A 340 -2.50 6.11 17.94
N SER A 341 -3.64 5.99 18.61
CA SER A 341 -4.85 5.36 18.06
C SER A 341 -5.99 6.36 18.09
N VAL A 342 -6.74 6.45 17.01
CA VAL A 342 -7.86 7.37 16.85
C VAL A 342 -9.10 6.55 16.53
N GLN A 343 -10.17 6.78 17.28
CA GLN A 343 -11.49 6.21 16.99
C GLN A 343 -12.10 6.95 15.81
N VAL A 344 -12.51 6.24 14.77
CA VAL A 344 -13.16 6.85 13.60
C VAL A 344 -14.62 7.12 13.95
N PRO A 345 -15.09 8.37 13.87
CA PRO A 345 -16.49 8.68 14.11
C PRO A 345 -17.34 8.12 12.96
N GLY A 346 -18.24 7.20 13.26
CA GLY A 346 -19.21 6.65 12.33
C GLY A 346 -20.47 6.24 13.07
N GLU A 347 -21.64 6.44 12.46
CA GLU A 347 -22.88 5.85 12.96
C GLU A 347 -22.82 4.33 12.73
N GLY A 348 -22.63 3.56 13.81
CA GLY A 348 -22.46 2.11 13.76
C GLY A 348 -21.00 1.65 13.71
N ASP A 349 -20.80 0.37 13.38
CA ASP A 349 -19.50 -0.30 13.44
C ASP A 349 -18.69 -0.05 12.13
N PHE A 350 -18.14 1.16 11.97
CA PHE A 350 -17.36 1.52 10.78
C PHE A 350 -16.01 0.78 10.77
N ALA A 351 -15.95 -0.37 10.10
CA ALA A 351 -14.72 -1.14 9.92
C ALA A 351 -13.78 -0.47 8.89
N VAL A 352 -12.59 -0.04 9.31
CA VAL A 352 -11.57 0.53 8.42
C VAL A 352 -10.82 -0.60 7.70
N LEU A 353 -11.20 -0.88 6.46
CA LEU A 353 -10.64 -1.97 5.65
C LEU A 353 -9.42 -1.56 4.84
N SER A 354 -9.38 -0.30 4.40
CA SER A 354 -8.29 0.29 3.61
C SER A 354 -8.19 1.78 3.91
N LEU A 355 -7.05 2.38 3.57
CA LEU A 355 -6.76 3.79 3.76
C LEU A 355 -6.00 4.33 2.55
N CYS A 356 -6.17 5.61 2.26
CA CYS A 356 -5.51 6.31 1.18
C CYS A 356 -5.16 7.73 1.62
N TRP A 357 -3.86 8.06 1.66
CA TRP A 357 -3.41 9.41 1.96
C TRP A 357 -3.65 10.36 0.78
N HIS A 358 -4.03 11.59 1.09
CA HIS A 358 -3.91 12.69 0.15
C HIS A 358 -2.44 13.06 -0.03
N LEU A 359 -2.07 13.53 -1.23
CA LEU A 359 -0.68 13.89 -1.56
C LEU A 359 -0.11 15.00 -0.67
N SER A 360 -0.96 15.85 -0.08
CA SER A 360 -0.53 16.89 0.86
C SER A 360 -0.15 16.36 2.24
N GLY A 361 -0.53 15.13 2.60
CA GLY A 361 -0.28 14.56 3.93
C GLY A 361 -1.19 15.08 5.05
N ASP A 362 -2.09 16.04 4.77
CA ASP A 362 -2.99 16.62 5.78
C ASP A 362 -4.32 15.89 5.89
N SER A 363 -4.65 15.04 4.92
CA SER A 363 -5.91 14.33 4.89
C SER A 363 -5.74 12.92 4.35
N MET A 364 -6.70 12.06 4.68
CA MET A 364 -6.77 10.70 4.18
C MET A 364 -8.22 10.24 4.04
N ALA A 365 -8.46 9.36 3.08
CA ALA A 365 -9.71 8.63 2.96
C ALA A 365 -9.59 7.28 3.67
N LEU A 366 -10.56 6.97 4.52
CA LEU A 366 -10.74 5.67 5.16
C LEU A 366 -11.88 4.95 4.47
N LEU A 367 -11.64 3.72 4.04
CA LEU A 367 -12.57 2.93 3.24
C LEU A 367 -13.10 1.77 4.08
N SER A 368 -14.42 1.71 4.22
CA SER A 368 -15.15 0.55 4.73
C SER A 368 -15.72 -0.24 3.54
N LYS A 369 -16.54 -1.26 3.83
CA LYS A 369 -17.16 -2.10 2.81
C LYS A 369 -18.11 -1.30 1.90
N ASP A 370 -18.97 -0.48 2.52
CA ASP A 370 -20.06 0.22 1.83
C ASP A 370 -20.00 1.75 2.02
N HIS A 371 -19.07 2.24 2.85
CA HIS A 371 -18.94 3.65 3.22
C HIS A 371 -17.48 4.09 3.18
N PHE A 372 -17.23 5.41 3.10
CA PHE A 372 -15.91 5.99 3.31
C PHE A 372 -16.01 7.20 4.24
N CYS A 373 -14.90 7.51 4.91
CA CYS A 373 -14.76 8.65 5.80
C CYS A 373 -13.54 9.46 5.35
N LEU A 374 -13.63 10.79 5.35
CA LEU A 374 -12.48 11.67 5.13
C LEU A 374 -11.98 12.15 6.49
N CYS A 375 -10.72 11.84 6.79
CA CYS A 375 -10.03 12.28 7.98
C CYS A 375 -9.13 13.46 7.60
N PHE A 376 -9.25 14.56 8.35
CA PHE A 376 -8.38 15.73 8.25
C PHE A 376 -7.55 15.81 9.53
N LEU A 377 -6.26 16.01 9.37
CA LEU A 377 -5.33 16.19 10.47
C LEU A 377 -5.22 17.68 10.75
N GLU A 378 -5.62 18.10 11.95
CA GLU A 378 -5.47 19.49 12.35
C GLU A 378 -3.99 19.85 12.42
N THR A 379 -3.57 20.78 11.56
CA THR A 379 -2.29 21.48 11.68
C THR A 379 -2.51 22.77 12.47
N GLU A 380 -1.67 23.03 13.48
CA GLU A 380 -1.80 24.15 14.43
C GLU A 380 -1.90 25.55 13.79
N ALA A 381 -1.69 25.69 12.48
CA ALA A 381 -1.74 26.96 11.76
C ALA A 381 -3.12 27.64 11.78
N VAL A 382 -4.23 26.91 12.03
CA VAL A 382 -5.60 27.48 12.01
C VAL A 382 -6.07 27.97 13.39
N VAL A 383 -5.37 27.63 14.48
CA VAL A 383 -5.76 28.06 15.84
C VAL A 383 -5.49 29.57 16.06
N GLY A 384 -4.60 30.17 15.27
CA GLY A 384 -4.25 31.60 15.38
C GLY A 384 -5.33 32.58 14.91
N THR A 385 -6.25 32.16 14.04
CA THR A 385 -7.26 33.06 13.44
C THR A 385 -8.68 32.85 13.96
N ALA A 386 -9.01 31.70 14.54
CA ALA A 386 -10.36 31.44 15.08
C ALA A 386 -10.57 31.91 16.53
N CYS A 387 -9.50 32.22 17.28
CA CYS A 387 -9.59 32.62 18.70
C CYS A 387 -9.51 34.14 18.96
N ARG A 388 -9.56 34.99 17.92
CA ARG A 388 -9.59 36.46 18.04
C ARG A 388 -10.74 37.08 17.26
N GLN A 389 -11.97 36.85 17.69
CA GLN A 389 -13.06 37.84 17.69
C GLN A 389 -14.35 37.15 18.14
N LEU A 390 -14.65 37.25 19.43
CA LEU A 390 -16.00 37.32 20.02
C LEU A 390 -15.83 37.44 21.54
N GLY A 391 -15.23 38.55 21.97
CA GLY A 391 -15.22 39.03 23.35
C GLY A 391 -15.54 40.52 23.28
N GLY A 392 -16.77 40.88 23.63
CA GLY A 392 -17.40 42.14 23.25
C GLY A 392 -17.00 43.36 24.08
N HIS A 393 -17.63 44.48 23.76
CA HIS A 393 -17.93 45.54 24.70
C HIS A 393 -19.21 46.26 24.25
N THR A 394 -20.19 46.24 25.17
CA THR A 394 -21.29 47.18 25.44
C THR A 394 -22.17 47.70 24.31
#